data_AF-A0AAW8TFX1-F1
#
_entry.id   AF-A0AAW8TFX1-F1
#
_cell.length_a   1.000
_cell.length_b   1.000
_cell.length_c   1.000
_cell.angle_alpha   90.00
_cell.angle_beta   90.00
_cell.angle_gamma   90.00
#
_symmetry.space_group_name_H-M   'P 1'
#
loop_
_entity.id
_entity.type
_entity.pdbx_description
1 polymer ?
#
loop_
_entity_poly.entity_id
_entity_poly.type
_entity_poly.pdbx_seq_one_letter_code
_entity_poly.pdbx_strand_id
1 'polypeptide(L)'
;MELTELKSYLRIDHDLDDELLKMLESTAEKFILGSIEVEKTSDERFNYAVTLLVSHWYENRIATSEKAFTEIPFGVTALIHQLRGLDHGANTNE
;
A
#
# COMPACT_ATOMS: atom_id res chain seq x y z
N MET A 1 -6.81 1.39 7.02
CA MET A 1 -7.79 2.29 6.37
C MET A 1 -9.16 1.61 6.49
N GLU A 2 -10.28 2.29 6.24
CA GLU A 2 -11.56 1.56 6.20
C GLU A 2 -11.79 0.95 4.81
N LEU A 3 -12.33 -0.28 4.74
CA LEU A 3 -12.58 -0.98 3.46
C LEU A 3 -13.46 -0.16 2.51
N THR A 4 -14.41 0.60 3.06
CA THR A 4 -15.29 1.49 2.26
C THR A 4 -14.51 2.59 1.54
N GLU A 5 -13.45 3.13 2.15
CA GLU A 5 -12.60 4.16 1.53
C GLU A 5 -11.80 3.57 0.38
N LEU A 6 -11.25 2.36 0.57
CA LEU A 6 -10.56 1.60 -0.48
C LEU A 6 -11.48 1.29 -1.65
N LYS A 7 -12.71 0.81 -1.39
CA LYS A 7 -13.71 0.53 -2.44
C LYS A 7 -14.10 1.79 -3.20
N SER A 8 -14.27 2.91 -2.49
CA SER A 8 -14.55 4.20 -3.13
C SER A 8 -13.41 4.62 -4.06
N TYR A 9 -12.14 4.41 -3.66
CA TYR A 9 -10.98 4.72 -4.49
C TYR A 9 -10.95 3.84 -5.77
N LEU A 10 -11.21 2.54 -5.61
CA LEU A 10 -11.25 1.56 -6.71
C LEU A 10 -12.52 1.63 -7.56
N ARG A 11 -13.49 2.46 -7.18
CA ARG A 11 -14.82 2.58 -7.81
C ARG A 11 -15.58 1.24 -7.82
N ILE A 12 -15.51 0.50 -6.72
CA ILE A 12 -16.22 -0.76 -6.50
C ILE A 12 -17.47 -0.48 -5.68
N ASP A 13 -18.64 -0.80 -6.22
CA ASP A 13 -19.96 -0.57 -5.60
C ASP A 13 -20.64 -1.85 -5.09
N HIS A 14 -19.94 -2.98 -5.14
CA HIS A 14 -20.42 -4.30 -4.73
C HIS A 14 -19.55 -4.94 -3.64
N ASP A 15 -20.06 -5.97 -2.97
CA ASP A 15 -19.36 -6.64 -1.86
C ASP A 15 -18.70 -7.98 -2.26
N LEU A 16 -18.82 -8.40 -3.54
CA LEU A 16 -18.31 -9.69 -4.03
C LEU A 16 -16.80 -9.90 -3.79
N ASP A 17 -16.04 -8.80 -3.83
CA ASP A 17 -14.58 -8.83 -3.72
C ASP A 17 -14.09 -8.41 -2.33
N ASP A 18 -14.97 -8.21 -1.34
CA ASP A 18 -14.59 -7.69 -0.02
C ASP A 18 -13.52 -8.52 0.68
N GLU A 19 -13.64 -9.85 0.65
CA GLU A 19 -12.65 -10.74 1.27
C GLU A 19 -11.29 -10.70 0.54
N LEU A 20 -11.32 -10.52 -0.78
CA LEU A 20 -10.12 -10.36 -1.58
C LEU A 20 -9.45 -9.01 -1.30
N LEU A 21 -10.22 -7.92 -1.23
CA LEU A 21 -9.72 -6.60 -0.88
C LEU A 21 -9.11 -6.56 0.52
N LYS A 22 -9.75 -7.18 1.52
CA LYS A 22 -9.19 -7.30 2.88
C LYS A 22 -7.87 -8.06 2.90
N MET A 23 -7.78 -9.15 2.13
CA MET A 23 -6.54 -9.93 2.02
C MET A 23 -5.42 -9.10 1.38
N LEU A 24 -5.72 -8.39 0.29
CA LEU A 24 -4.77 -7.51 -0.38
C LEU A 24 -4.34 -6.34 0.52
N GLU A 25 -5.28 -5.69 1.20
CA GLU A 25 -5.01 -4.62 2.16
C GLU A 25 -4.07 -5.11 3.27
N SER A 26 -4.40 -6.21 3.95
CA SER A 26 -3.55 -6.77 5.02
C SER A 26 -2.15 -7.15 4.51
N THR A 27 -2.05 -7.64 3.27
CA THR A 27 -0.77 -7.98 2.65
C THR A 27 0.04 -6.73 2.32
N ALA A 28 -0.61 -5.68 1.79
CA ALA A 28 0.02 -4.42 1.44
C ALA A 28 0.52 -3.66 2.68
N GLU A 29 -0.27 -3.66 3.77
CA GLU A 29 0.13 -3.09 5.06
C GLU A 29 1.42 -3.76 5.57
N LYS A 30 1.44 -5.10 5.64
CA LYS A 30 2.62 -5.86 6.08
C LYS A 30 3.82 -5.61 5.17
N PHE A 31 3.60 -5.54 3.86
CA PHE A 31 4.64 -5.28 2.89
C PHE A 31 5.29 -3.90 3.12
N ILE A 32 4.48 -2.86 3.27
CA ILE A 32 4.99 -1.49 3.46
C ILE A 32 5.64 -1.34 4.84
N LEU A 33 5.02 -1.85 5.91
CA LEU A 33 5.58 -1.84 7.27
C LEU A 33 6.93 -2.57 7.33
N GLY A 34 7.01 -3.76 6.76
CA GLY A 34 8.25 -4.52 6.64
C GLY A 34 9.29 -3.81 5.77
N SER A 35 8.85 -3.12 4.70
CA SER A 35 9.74 -2.32 3.87
C SER A 35 10.33 -1.14 4.64
N ILE A 36 9.56 -0.46 5.48
CA ILE A 36 10.06 0.70 6.24
C ILE A 36 10.67 0.31 7.60
N GLU A 37 10.70 -0.98 7.92
CA GLU A 37 11.26 -1.57 9.15
C GLU A 37 10.59 -1.07 10.45
N VAL A 38 9.27 -0.84 10.41
CA VAL A 38 8.48 -0.45 11.60
C VAL A 38 7.28 -1.37 11.81
N GLU A 39 6.82 -1.53 13.05
CA GLU A 39 5.64 -2.35 13.36
C GLU A 39 4.31 -1.63 13.09
N LYS A 40 4.31 -0.30 13.22
CA LYS A 40 3.13 0.56 13.01
C LYS A 40 3.56 1.98 12.69
N THR A 41 2.72 2.70 11.97
CA THR A 41 2.87 4.14 11.72
C THR A 41 1.50 4.81 11.73
N SER A 42 1.47 6.10 12.07
CA SER A 42 0.27 6.95 11.98
C SER A 42 0.35 7.97 10.84
N ASP A 43 1.43 7.91 10.04
CA ASP A 43 1.62 8.82 8.92
C ASP A 43 0.58 8.55 7.82
N GLU A 44 -0.11 9.60 7.40
CA GLU A 44 -1.19 9.54 6.40
C GLU A 44 -0.72 8.98 5.05
N ARG A 45 0.56 9.15 4.70
CA ARG A 45 1.16 8.62 3.48
C ARG A 45 1.20 7.09 3.47
N PHE A 46 1.18 6.46 4.64
CA PHE A 46 1.12 5.00 4.76
C PHE A 46 -0.18 4.47 4.14
N ASN A 47 -1.32 5.00 4.56
CA ASN A 47 -2.62 4.59 4.03
C ASN A 47 -2.68 4.80 2.51
N TYR A 48 -2.16 5.93 2.01
CA TYR A 48 -2.12 6.19 0.57
C TYR A 48 -1.22 5.21 -0.20
N ALA A 49 -0.05 4.86 0.35
CA ALA A 49 0.82 3.84 -0.24
C ALA A 49 0.14 2.47 -0.30
N VAL A 50 -0.58 2.09 0.76
CA VAL A 50 -1.39 0.86 0.80
C VAL A 50 -2.47 0.90 -0.28
N THR A 51 -3.23 1.98 -0.41
CA THR A 51 -4.26 2.14 -1.45
C THR A 51 -3.69 1.95 -2.86
N LEU A 52 -2.55 2.58 -3.16
CA LEU A 52 -1.90 2.45 -4.48
C LEU A 52 -1.44 1.02 -4.77
N LEU A 53 -0.87 0.33 -3.77
CA LEU A 53 -0.39 -1.03 -3.92
C LEU A 53 -1.55 -2.02 -4.11
N VAL A 54 -2.62 -1.86 -3.32
CA VAL A 54 -3.84 -2.68 -3.46
C VAL A 54 -4.50 -2.46 -4.82
N SER A 55 -4.62 -1.21 -5.28
CA SER A 55 -5.14 -0.90 -6.62
C SER A 55 -4.36 -1.63 -7.70
N HIS A 56 -3.03 -1.58 -7.62
CA HIS A 56 -2.16 -2.26 -8.57
C HIS A 56 -2.37 -3.77 -8.56
N TRP A 57 -2.36 -4.42 -7.40
CA TRP A 57 -2.57 -5.86 -7.32
C TRP A 57 -3.97 -6.31 -7.72
N TYR A 58 -4.98 -5.52 -7.39
CA TYR A 58 -6.38 -5.78 -7.73
C TYR A 58 -6.63 -5.66 -9.24
N GLU A 59 -6.01 -4.68 -9.91
CA GLU A 59 -6.11 -4.52 -11.37
C GLU A 59 -5.28 -5.57 -12.12
N ASN A 60 -4.18 -6.03 -11.53
CA ASN A 60 -3.19 -6.89 -12.19
C ASN A 60 -3.15 -8.30 -11.57
N ARG A 61 -4.31 -8.96 -11.47
CA ARG A 61 -4.46 -10.30 -10.86
C ARG A 61 -3.95 -11.48 -11.71
N ILE A 62 -3.38 -11.22 -12.89
CA ILE A 62 -2.90 -12.27 -13.79
C ILE A 62 -1.44 -12.58 -13.47
N ALA A 63 -1.17 -13.82 -13.06
CA ALA A 63 0.17 -14.30 -12.72
C ALA A 63 1.19 -14.24 -13.88
N THR A 64 0.72 -14.12 -15.12
CA THR A 64 1.55 -14.07 -16.32
C THR A 64 1.05 -12.98 -17.26
N SER A 65 1.94 -12.06 -17.63
CA SER A 65 1.69 -10.99 -18.60
C SER A 65 2.85 -10.93 -19.58
N GLU A 66 2.57 -10.63 -20.85
CA GLU A 66 3.59 -10.41 -21.88
C GLU A 66 4.41 -9.13 -21.64
N LYS A 67 3.87 -8.19 -20.85
CA LYS A 67 4.60 -6.99 -20.38
C LYS A 67 5.37 -7.31 -19.11
N ALA A 68 6.59 -6.79 -19.02
CA ALA A 68 7.40 -6.82 -17.80
C ALA A 68 6.58 -6.26 -16.63
N PHE A 69 6.22 -7.14 -15.71
CA PHE A 69 5.52 -6.77 -14.49
C PHE A 69 6.51 -6.07 -13.58
N THR A 70 6.29 -4.79 -13.31
CA THR A 70 6.84 -4.18 -12.09
C THR A 70 5.92 -4.60 -10.96
N GLU A 71 6.37 -5.53 -10.12
CA GLU A 71 5.60 -6.05 -8.97
C GLU A 71 5.14 -4.94 -8.02
N ILE A 72 5.85 -3.80 -8.03
CA ILE A 72 5.60 -2.63 -7.19
C ILE A 72 5.56 -1.36 -8.06
N PRO A 73 4.50 -0.55 -7.98
CA PRO A 73 4.43 0.74 -8.66
C PRO A 73 5.51 1.72 -8.18
N PHE A 74 6.08 2.52 -9.10
CA PHE A 74 7.10 3.53 -8.78
C PHE A 74 6.64 4.52 -7.68
N GLY A 75 5.36 4.90 -7.69
CA GLY A 75 4.80 5.77 -6.65
C GLY A 75 4.84 5.18 -5.25
N VAL A 76 4.63 3.85 -5.12
CA VAL A 76 4.71 3.14 -3.82
C VAL A 76 6.16 3.12 -3.33
N THR A 77 7.12 2.84 -4.21
CA THR A 77 8.54 2.86 -3.88
C THR A 77 8.99 4.25 -3.37
N ALA A 78 8.56 5.32 -4.02
CA ALA A 78 8.86 6.68 -3.59
C ALA A 78 8.30 6.99 -2.18
N LEU A 79 7.08 6.55 -1.89
CA LEU A 79 6.46 6.70 -0.56
C LEU A 79 7.19 5.90 0.51
N ILE A 80 7.60 4.65 0.22
CA ILE A 80 8.41 3.83 1.13
C ILE A 80 9.71 4.56 1.50
N HIS A 81 10.40 5.16 0.53
CA HIS A 81 11.62 5.93 0.80
C HIS A 81 11.36 7.14 1.70
N GLN A 82 10.27 7.88 1.47
CA GLN A 82 9.92 9.02 2.32
C GLN A 82 9.54 8.59 3.75
N LEU A 83 8.85 7.46 3.89
CA LEU A 83 8.42 6.91 5.17
C LEU A 83 9.60 6.38 6.00
N ARG A 84 10.60 5.72 5.38
CA ARG A 84 11.85 5.31 6.06
C ARG A 84 12.62 6.49 6.68
N GLY A 85 12.53 7.67 6.06
CA GLY A 85 13.22 8.87 6.51
C GLY A 85 12.61 9.54 7.74
N LEU A 86 11.43 9.12 8.19
CA LEU A 86 10.71 9.78 9.29
C LEU A 86 11.47 9.71 10.63
N ASP A 87 11.96 8.54 11.01
CA ASP A 87 12.69 8.36 12.29
C ASP A 87 14.07 9.04 12.27
N HIS A 88 14.66 9.23 11.10
CA HIS A 88 15.96 9.88 10.92
C HIS A 88 15.85 11.42 10.83
N GLY A 89 14.65 11.94 10.58
CA GLY A 89 14.36 13.38 10.45
C GLY A 89 13.90 14.03 11.75
N ALA A 90 13.55 13.24 12.76
CA ALA A 90 13.44 13.71 14.13
C ALA A 90 14.85 14.02 14.64
N ASN A 91 15.36 15.19 14.26
CA ASN A 91 16.59 15.74 14.82
C ASN A 91 16.52 15.64 16.33
N THR A 92 17.38 14.78 16.87
CA THR A 92 18.28 15.03 18.00
C THR A 92 18.52 16.53 18.18
N ASN A 93 17.57 17.21 18.80
CA ASN A 93 17.75 18.49 19.46
C ASN A 93 17.61 18.23 20.96
N GLU A 94 18.51 17.39 21.48
CA GLU A 94 18.95 17.42 22.88
C GLU A 94 20.48 17.39 22.91
#